data_AF-A0A4Q3XJC1-F1
#
_entry.id   AF-A0A4Q3XJC1-F1
#
_cell.length_a   1.000
_cell.length_b   1.000
_cell.length_c   1.000
_cell.angle_alpha   90.00
_cell.angle_beta   90.00
_cell.angle_gamma   90.00
#
_symmetry.space_group_name_H-M   'P 1'
#
loop_
_entity.id
_entity.type
_entity.pdbx_description
1 polymer ?
#
loop_
_entity_poly.entity_id
_entity_poly.type
_entity_poly.pdbx_seq_one_letter_code
_entity_poly.pdbx_strand_id
1 'polypeptide(L)' 'MRVDMNKVTLGGVAVWTVALIVILVVPSLRSGERSWWPWTPVFGIALGLIGYFYVRRGRGNASAA' A
#
# COMPACT_ATOMS: atom_id res chain seq x y z
N MET A 1 6.82 -13.64 -19.49
CA MET A 1 6.66 -13.69 -18.02
C MET A 1 5.39 -12.91 -17.68
N ARG A 2 4.29 -13.57 -17.28
CA ARG A 2 3.03 -12.89 -16.96
C ARG A 2 3.10 -12.44 -15.50
N VAL A 3 3.14 -11.13 -15.27
CA VAL A 3 3.19 -10.57 -13.92
C VAL A 3 1.78 -10.55 -13.35
N ASP A 4 1.57 -11.28 -12.26
CA ASP A 4 0.31 -11.23 -11.52
C ASP A 4 0.20 -9.88 -10.83
N MET A 5 -0.54 -8.93 -11.42
CA MET A 5 -0.73 -7.59 -10.86
C MET A 5 -1.31 -7.64 -9.43
N ASN A 6 -2.13 -8.65 -9.13
CA ASN A 6 -2.62 -8.89 -7.78
C ASN A 6 -1.50 -9.12 -6.76
N LYS A 7 -0.45 -9.87 -7.13
CA LYS A 7 0.71 -10.13 -6.26
C LYS A 7 1.55 -8.88 -6.05
N VAL A 8 1.73 -8.07 -7.10
CA VAL A 8 2.46 -6.79 -7.01
C VAL A 8 1.73 -5.82 -6.09
N THR A 9 0.42 -5.65 -6.29
CA THR A 9 -0.39 -4.73 -5.47
C THR A 9 -0.44 -5.19 -4.01
N LEU A 10 -0.60 -6.49 -3.77
CA LEU A 10 -0.58 -7.04 -2.41
C LEU A 10 0.81 -6.87 -1.75
N GLY A 11 1.88 -7.02 -2.52
CA GLY A 11 3.25 -6.75 -2.07
C GLY A 11 3.43 -5.28 -1.64
N GLY A 12 2.91 -4.33 -2.43
CA GLY A 12 2.92 -2.91 -2.07
C GLY A 12 2.15 -2.63 -0.77
N VAL A 13 0.96 -3.20 -0.60
CA VAL A 13 0.17 -3.08 0.64
C VAL A 13 0.92 -3.68 1.83
N ALA A 14 1.56 -4.84 1.66
CA ALA A 14 2.33 -5.49 2.71
C ALA A 14 3.53 -4.62 3.16
N VAL A 15 4.29 -4.06 2.21
CA VAL A 15 5.40 -3.15 2.51
C VAL A 15 4.92 -1.91 3.27
N TRP A 16 3.83 -1.28 2.84
CA TRP A 16 3.29 -0.13 3.54
C TRP A 16 2.73 -0.46 4.93
N THR A 17 2.17 -1.66 5.10
CA THR A 17 1.74 -2.17 6.41
C THR A 17 2.93 -2.32 7.36
N VAL A 18 4.03 -2.91 6.88
CA VAL A 18 5.27 -3.02 7.67
C VAL A 18 5.81 -1.64 8.03
N ALA A 19 5.85 -0.71 7.07
CA ALA A 19 6.28 0.66 7.34
C ALA A 19 5.41 1.36 8.39
N LEU A 20 4.07 1.17 8.35
CA LEU A 20 3.17 1.70 9.38
C LEU A 20 3.51 1.13 10.76
N ILE A 21 3.72 -0.19 10.86
CA ILE A 21 4.09 -0.84 12.12
C ILE A 21 5.38 -0.23 12.67
N VAL A 22 6.41 -0.05 11.83
CA VAL A 22 7.68 0.57 12.24
C VAL A 22 7.47 2.00 12.78
N ILE A 23 6.68 2.83 12.09
CA ILE A 23 6.40 4.21 12.53
C ILE A 23 5.63 4.23 13.86
N LEU A 24 4.73 3.27 14.08
CA LEU A 24 3.96 3.18 15.31
C LEU A 24 4.82 2.66 16.48
N VAL A 25 5.72 1.71 16.23
CA VAL A 25 6.63 1.12 17.23
C VAL A 25 7.75 2.07 17.62
N VAL A 26 8.17 2.98 16.73
CA VAL A 26 9.25 3.93 16.98
C VAL A 26 8.67 5.34 17.21
N PRO A 27 8.45 5.79 18.47
CA PRO A 27 7.73 7.03 18.76
C PRO A 27 8.42 8.28 18.19
N SER A 28 9.75 8.25 18.06
CA SER A 28 10.53 9.36 17.48
C SER A 28 10.24 9.59 15.99
N LEU A 29 9.63 8.63 15.29
CA LEU A 29 9.20 8.77 13.90
C LEU A 29 7.83 9.43 13.73
N ARG A 30 7.10 9.65 14.83
CA ARG A 30 5.73 10.23 14.85
C ARG A 30 5.58 11.39 15.83
N SER A 31 6.69 11.93 16.33
CA SER A 31 6.71 13.06 17.27
C SER A 31 7.19 14.35 16.60
N GLY A 32 6.76 15.50 17.13
CA GLY A 32 7.16 16.82 16.64
C GLY A 32 6.73 17.08 15.20
N GLU A 33 7.65 17.60 14.39
CA GLU A 33 7.44 17.90 12.96
C GLU A 33 7.11 16.67 12.10
N ARG A 34 7.36 15.45 12.61
CA ARG A 34 7.12 14.18 11.90
C ARG A 34 5.80 13.52 12.30
N SER A 35 4.96 14.19 13.08
CA SER A 35 3.64 13.67 13.49
C SER A 35 2.72 13.30 12.33
N TRP A 36 2.97 13.82 11.12
CA TRP A 36 2.24 13.49 9.90
C TRP A 36 2.74 12.20 9.20
N TRP A 37 3.94 11.69 9.53
CA TRP A 37 4.53 10.50 8.91
C TRP A 37 3.64 9.24 8.93
N PRO A 38 2.82 8.95 9.96
CA PRO A 38 1.90 7.81 9.94
C PRO A 38 0.90 7.87 8.78
N TRP A 39 0.53 9.06 8.29
CA TRP A 39 -0.42 9.20 7.19
C TRP A 39 0.15 8.72 5.85
N THR A 40 1.46 8.78 5.65
CA THR A 40 2.10 8.30 4.42
C THR A 40 1.85 6.81 4.15
N PRO A 41 2.19 5.88 5.06
CA PRO A 41 1.83 4.48 4.88
C PRO A 41 0.32 4.23 4.93
N VAL A 42 -0.47 5.03 5.66
CA VAL A 42 -1.94 4.92 5.63
C VAL A 42 -2.49 5.17 4.22
N PHE A 43 -2.04 6.22 3.52
CA PHE A 43 -2.42 6.47 2.14
C PHE A 43 -1.88 5.38 1.19
N GLY A 44 -0.65 4.91 1.40
CA GLY A 44 -0.09 3.79 0.64
C GLY A 44 -0.91 2.50 0.73
N ILE A 45 -1.35 2.14 1.94
CA ILE A 45 -2.25 1.00 2.19
C ILE A 45 -3.61 1.25 1.53
N ALA A 46 -4.21 2.42 1.73
CA ALA A 46 -5.53 2.74 1.19
C ALA A 46 -5.54 2.68 -0.35
N LEU A 47 -4.58 3.32 -1.01
CA LEU A 47 -4.44 3.31 -2.46
C LEU A 47 -4.10 1.90 -2.99
N GLY A 48 -3.25 1.15 -2.29
CA GLY A 48 -2.96 -0.24 -2.64
C GLY A 48 -4.18 -1.14 -2.55
N LEU A 49 -5.01 -1.00 -1.51
CA LEU A 49 -6.27 -1.72 -1.37
C LEU A 49 -7.27 -1.31 -2.48
N ILE A 50 -7.41 -0.02 -2.76
CA ILE A 50 -8.25 0.48 -3.85
C ILE A 50 -7.80 -0.12 -5.19
N GLY A 51 -6.49 -0.10 -5.48
CA GLY A 51 -5.92 -0.71 -6.67
C GLY A 51 -6.16 -2.22 -6.74
N TYR A 52 -6.03 -2.92 -5.61
CA TYR A 52 -6.30 -4.37 -5.52
C TYR A 52 -7.77 -4.67 -5.82
N PHE A 53 -8.72 -3.95 -5.21
CA PHE A 53 -10.14 -4.12 -5.48
C PHE A 53 -10.50 -3.74 -6.92
N TYR A 54 -9.84 -2.73 -7.50
CA TYR A 54 -10.02 -2.32 -8.89
C TYR A 54 -9.59 -3.44 -9.88
N VAL A 55 -8.40 -4.00 -9.68
CA VAL A 55 -7.88 -5.10 -10.51
C VAL A 55 -8.71 -6.37 -10.30
N ARG A 56 -9.02 -6.72 -9.05
CA ARG A 56 -9.83 -7.90 -8.69
C ARG A 56 -11.24 -7.86 -9.28
N ARG A 57 -11.86 -6.68 -9.42
CA ARG A 57 -13.18 -6.51 -10.05
C ARG A 57 -13.15 -6.66 -11.58
N GLY A 58 -12.02 -7.08 -12.17
CA GLY A 58 -11.89 -7.27 -13.62
C GLY A 58 -11.80 -5.96 -14.41
N ARG A 59 -11.72 -4.80 -13.74
CA ARG A 59 -11.46 -3.50 -14.39
C ARG A 59 -9.98 -3.28 -14.67
N GLY A 60 -9.10 -4.01 -14.00
CA GLY A 60 -7.67 -4.09 -14.32
C GLY A 60 -7.34 -5.11 -15.41
N ASN A 61 -8.32 -5.49 -16.24
CA ASN A 61 -8.10 -6.42 -17.33
C ASN A 61 -7.17 -5.80 -18.38
N ALA A 62 -5.90 -6.17 -18.31
CA ALA A 62 -5.03 -6.37 -19.49
C ALA A 62 -5.57 -7.53 -20.38
N SER A 63 -6.89 -7.62 -20.54
CA SER A 63 -7.60 -8.52 -21.45
C SER A 63 -8.07 -7.78 -22.71
N ALA A 64 -7.59 -6.55 -22.90
CA ALA A 64 -7.75 -5.76 -24.13
C ALA A 64 -6.44 -5.69 -24.95
N ALA A 65 -5.58 -6.70 -24.84
CA ALA A 65 -4.38 -6.85 -25.68
C ALA A 65 -4.43 -8.22 -26.36
#